data_AF-A0A950K4I0-F1
#
_entry.id   AF-A0A950K4I0-F1
#
_cell.length_a   1.000
_cell.length_b   1.000
_cell.length_c   1.000
_cell.angle_alpha   90.00
_cell.angle_beta   90.00
_cell.angle_gamma   90.00
#
_symmetry.space_group_name_H-M   'P 1'
#
loop_
_entity.id
_entity.type
_entity.pdbx_description
1 polymer ?
#
loop_
_entity_poly.entity_id
_entity_poly.type
_entity_poly.pdbx_seq_one_letter_code
_entity_poly.pdbx_strand_id
1 'polypeptide(L)'
;MGDAGTLAELVAGITKDAAAAVMAWAVGGAAAGAGGGGSTSVTVDSPDAVYCIHCRTKQPKDYNSGDLCVSCGKQAEPILSCYWCSASGPGKFCRQCGAEFVATSELDLAIHLKREGLSKDEVPKKLMGMSAAEKDALWGRIRKSRG
;
A
#
# COMPACT_ATOMS: atom_id res chain seq x y z
N MET A 1 16.10 22.31 3.87
CA MET A 1 17.53 22.33 3.52
C MET A 1 18.27 22.11 4.83
N GLY A 2 18.71 20.89 5.12
CA GLY A 2 19.38 20.56 6.37
C GLY A 2 20.89 20.44 6.18
N ASP A 3 21.66 20.95 7.13
CA ASP A 3 23.12 20.77 7.22
C ASP A 3 23.48 19.76 8.33
N ALA A 4 24.78 19.52 8.55
CA ALA A 4 25.25 18.60 9.61
C ALA A 4 24.81 19.03 11.02
N GLY A 5 24.63 20.34 11.27
CA GLY A 5 24.08 20.83 12.52
C GLY A 5 22.62 20.44 12.71
N THR A 6 21.83 20.63 11.66
CA THR A 6 20.40 20.24 11.62
C THR A 6 20.23 18.74 11.87
N LEU A 7 21.09 17.90 11.28
CA LEU A 7 21.06 16.45 11.50
C LEU A 7 21.40 16.06 12.95
N ALA A 8 22.37 16.74 13.57
CA ALA A 8 22.76 16.49 14.95
C ALA A 8 21.68 16.87 15.97
N GLU A 9 20.87 17.87 15.66
CA GLU A 9 19.75 18.29 16.51
C GLU A 9 18.52 17.38 16.38
N LEU A 10 18.30 16.79 15.20
CA LEU A 10 17.14 15.94 14.93
C LEU A 10 17.32 14.48 15.37
N VAL A 11 18.56 14.00 15.45
CA VAL A 11 18.87 12.60 15.79
C VAL A 11 19.51 12.52 17.17
N ALA A 12 18.76 12.09 18.17
CA ALA A 12 19.26 11.94 19.54
C ALA A 12 20.44 10.95 19.60
N GLY A 13 21.58 11.40 20.13
CA GLY A 13 22.77 10.57 20.34
C GLY A 13 23.81 10.58 19.23
N ILE A 14 23.61 11.34 18.13
CA ILE A 14 24.65 11.55 17.13
C ILE A 14 25.55 12.73 17.51
N THR A 15 26.87 12.59 17.34
CA THR A 15 27.80 13.71 17.51
C THR A 15 27.83 14.56 16.24
N LYS A 16 28.22 15.85 16.35
CA LYS A 16 28.39 16.72 15.18
C LYS A 16 29.35 16.14 14.14
N ASP A 17 30.40 15.46 14.58
CA ASP A 17 31.38 14.83 13.68
C ASP A 17 30.78 13.63 12.93
N ALA A 18 30.00 12.79 13.62
CA ALA A 18 29.27 11.69 13.00
C ALA A 18 28.20 12.22 12.02
N ALA A 19 27.48 13.29 12.38
CA ALA A 19 26.53 13.94 11.49
C ALA A 19 27.22 14.52 10.24
N ALA A 20 28.40 15.14 10.38
CA ALA A 20 29.17 15.64 9.26
C ALA A 20 29.65 14.51 8.34
N ALA A 21 30.09 13.38 8.89
CA ALA A 21 30.47 12.19 8.12
C ALA A 21 29.28 11.59 7.35
N VAL A 22 28.11 11.49 7.98
CA VAL A 22 26.86 11.02 7.33
C VAL A 22 26.45 11.95 6.20
N MET A 23 26.49 13.27 6.43
CA MET A 23 26.18 14.24 5.38
C MET A 23 27.16 14.11 4.22
N ALA A 24 28.47 14.09 4.47
CA ALA A 24 29.50 13.94 3.44
C ALA A 24 29.33 12.64 2.63
N TRP A 25 28.98 11.52 3.26
CA TRP A 25 28.62 10.28 2.58
C TRP A 25 27.38 10.45 1.69
N ALA A 26 26.33 11.07 2.22
CA ALA A 26 25.05 11.25 1.54
C ALA A 26 25.13 12.18 0.32
N VAL A 27 26.05 13.16 0.32
CA VAL A 27 26.24 14.08 -0.83
C VAL A 27 27.12 13.51 -1.95
N GLY A 28 27.74 12.35 -1.75
CA GLY A 28 28.47 11.67 -2.82
C GLY A 28 29.81 11.10 -2.40
N GLY A 29 29.77 10.00 -1.65
CA GLY A 29 30.86 9.02 -1.54
C GLY A 29 30.48 7.63 -2.10
N ALA A 30 29.48 7.55 -2.99
CA ALA A 30 29.12 6.33 -3.71
C ALA A 30 29.28 6.56 -5.22
N ALA A 31 30.06 5.70 -5.86
CA ALA A 31 30.58 5.86 -7.21
C ALA A 31 29.51 6.09 -8.30
N ALA A 32 29.84 7.05 -9.17
CA ALA A 32 29.54 7.14 -10.61
C ALA A 32 28.21 6.54 -11.13
N GLY A 33 27.23 7.42 -11.34
CA GLY A 33 26.09 7.14 -12.20
C GLY A 33 25.17 8.35 -12.39
N ALA A 34 25.29 9.00 -13.55
CA ALA A 34 24.43 10.05 -14.12
C ALA A 34 24.49 11.45 -13.49
N GLY A 35 24.76 12.44 -14.34
CA GLY A 35 25.01 13.81 -13.96
C GLY A 35 23.77 14.62 -13.59
N GLY A 36 24.02 15.71 -12.88
CA GLY A 36 23.04 16.70 -12.51
C GLY A 36 23.63 17.69 -11.51
N GLY A 37 24.32 18.72 -12.02
CA GLY A 37 24.72 19.87 -11.21
C GLY A 37 23.48 20.61 -10.73
N GLY A 38 23.07 20.35 -9.50
CA GLY A 38 22.02 21.05 -8.79
C GLY A 38 22.41 21.12 -7.33
N SER A 39 22.12 22.26 -6.67
CA SER A 39 22.35 22.46 -5.25
C SER A 39 21.92 21.21 -4.48
N THR A 40 22.87 20.54 -3.83
CA THR A 40 22.65 19.23 -3.20
C THR A 40 21.90 19.42 -1.89
N SER A 41 20.60 19.65 -2.02
CA SER A 41 19.70 19.78 -0.89
C SER A 41 19.45 18.40 -0.30
N VAL A 42 20.09 18.10 0.83
CA VAL A 42 19.73 16.93 1.63
C VAL A 42 18.43 17.28 2.37
N THR A 43 17.36 16.58 2.02
CA THR A 43 16.08 16.64 2.74
C THR A 43 16.03 15.46 3.68
N VAL A 44 16.11 15.72 4.98
CA VAL A 44 15.94 14.71 6.03
C VAL A 44 14.46 14.61 6.34
N ASP A 45 13.84 13.50 5.95
CA ASP A 45 12.48 13.17 6.35
C ASP A 45 12.47 12.45 7.70
N SER A 46 11.40 12.60 8.47
CA SER A 46 11.23 11.87 9.72
C SER A 46 10.95 10.39 9.45
N PRO A 47 11.32 9.47 10.36
CA PRO A 47 11.14 8.03 10.13
C PRO A 47 9.68 7.60 10.03
N ASP A 48 8.74 8.41 10.52
CA ASP A 48 7.29 8.25 10.42
C ASP A 48 6.69 8.91 9.16
N ALA A 49 7.51 9.34 8.19
CA ALA A 49 7.01 9.93 6.96
C ALA A 49 6.24 8.91 6.13
N VAL A 50 4.96 9.22 5.86
CA VAL A 50 4.08 8.40 5.02
C VAL A 50 4.03 9.00 3.62
N TYR A 51 4.08 8.15 2.60
CA TYR A 51 4.04 8.56 1.19
C TYR A 51 2.89 7.88 0.47
N CYS A 52 2.28 8.60 -0.47
CA CYS A 52 1.25 8.02 -1.31
C CYS A 52 1.84 6.89 -2.17
N ILE A 53 1.17 5.73 -2.18
CA ILE A 53 1.58 4.57 -2.99
C ILE A 53 1.49 4.84 -4.51
N HIS A 54 0.63 5.78 -4.93
CA HIS A 54 0.37 6.07 -6.34
C HIS A 54 1.31 7.13 -6.92
N CYS A 55 1.55 8.22 -6.20
CA CYS A 55 2.30 9.37 -6.70
C CYS A 55 3.55 9.71 -5.87
N ARG A 56 3.83 8.96 -4.81
CA ARG A 56 4.98 9.16 -3.89
C ARG A 56 5.03 10.54 -3.20
N THR A 57 4.00 11.36 -3.32
CA THR A 57 3.90 12.61 -2.56
C THR A 57 3.80 12.31 -1.06
N LYS A 58 4.59 13.02 -0.26
CA LYS A 58 4.54 12.97 1.21
C LYS A 58 3.14 13.36 1.68
N GLN A 59 2.60 12.59 2.61
CA GLN A 59 1.26 12.78 3.17
C GLN A 59 1.34 13.30 4.61
N PRO A 60 0.24 13.85 5.15
CA PRO A 60 0.11 14.17 6.57
C PRO A 60 0.38 12.97 7.49
N LYS A 61 0.72 13.23 8.75
CA LYS A 61 1.06 12.17 9.72
C LYS A 61 -0.13 11.28 10.10
N ASP A 62 -1.33 11.80 9.96
CA ASP A 62 -2.61 11.13 10.18
C ASP A 62 -3.13 10.41 8.92
N TYR A 63 -2.32 10.27 7.87
CA TYR A 63 -2.69 9.56 6.64
C TYR A 63 -2.79 8.05 6.86
N ASN A 64 -4.01 7.51 6.74
CA ASN A 64 -4.37 6.12 6.98
C ASN A 64 -4.88 5.42 5.71
N SER A 65 -4.95 4.09 5.76
CA SER A 65 -5.64 3.29 4.73
C SER A 65 -7.09 3.77 4.59
N GLY A 66 -7.54 3.98 3.35
CA GLY A 66 -8.86 4.54 3.05
C GLY A 66 -8.90 6.06 2.84
N ASP A 67 -7.89 6.83 3.26
CA ASP A 67 -7.84 8.29 3.06
C ASP A 67 -7.55 8.67 1.61
N LEU A 68 -7.86 9.89 1.19
CA LEU A 68 -7.53 10.40 -0.15
C LEU A 68 -6.18 11.11 -0.14
N CYS A 69 -5.34 10.82 -1.13
CA CYS A 69 -4.08 11.54 -1.31
C CYS A 69 -4.34 13.02 -1.63
N VAL A 70 -3.69 13.93 -0.89
CA VAL A 70 -3.85 15.39 -1.06
C VAL A 70 -3.37 15.93 -2.42
N SER A 71 -2.58 15.15 -3.16
CA SER A 71 -2.02 15.55 -4.45
C SER A 71 -2.71 14.89 -5.64
N CYS A 72 -2.89 13.57 -5.63
CA CYS A 72 -3.46 12.84 -6.77
C CYS A 72 -4.93 12.46 -6.59
N GLY A 73 -5.53 12.70 -5.42
CA GLY A 73 -6.93 12.39 -5.12
C GLY A 73 -7.27 10.90 -5.07
N LYS A 74 -6.30 10.00 -5.31
CA LYS A 74 -6.51 8.55 -5.22
C LYS A 74 -6.54 8.11 -3.77
N GLN A 75 -7.37 7.12 -3.49
CA GLN A 75 -7.43 6.49 -2.19
C GLN A 75 -6.06 5.86 -1.85
N ALA A 76 -5.65 6.04 -0.60
CA ALA A 76 -4.65 5.22 0.08
C ALA A 76 -5.03 3.74 -0.03
N GLU A 77 -4.13 2.84 0.39
CA GLU A 77 -4.34 1.39 0.29
C GLU A 77 -5.81 0.99 0.56
N PRO A 78 -6.49 0.36 -0.42
CA PRO A 78 -7.94 0.20 -0.37
C PRO A 78 -8.33 -0.71 0.79
N ILE A 79 -9.40 -0.34 1.50
CA ILE A 79 -10.02 -1.21 2.51
C ILE A 79 -10.94 -2.18 1.77
N LEU A 80 -10.59 -3.47 1.84
CA LEU A 80 -11.34 -4.54 1.20
C LEU A 80 -12.20 -5.29 2.22
N SER A 81 -13.34 -5.82 1.77
CA SER A 81 -14.21 -6.67 2.60
C SER A 81 -13.86 -8.14 2.37
N CYS A 82 -13.73 -8.91 3.45
CA CYS A 82 -13.37 -10.32 3.36
C CYS A 82 -14.59 -11.17 3.03
N TYR A 83 -14.56 -11.86 1.88
CA TYR A 83 -15.65 -12.76 1.48
C TYR A 83 -15.85 -13.96 2.45
N TRP A 84 -14.83 -14.30 3.25
CA TRP A 84 -14.87 -15.44 4.16
C TRP A 84 -15.48 -15.11 5.52
N CYS A 85 -15.04 -14.04 6.18
CA CYS A 85 -15.45 -13.69 7.55
C CYS A 85 -16.16 -12.33 7.66
N SER A 86 -16.35 -11.61 6.54
CA SER A 86 -16.96 -10.28 6.49
C SER A 86 -16.20 -9.17 7.22
N ALA A 87 -15.02 -9.44 7.79
CA ALA A 87 -14.14 -8.40 8.31
C ALA A 87 -13.58 -7.54 7.17
N SER A 88 -13.33 -6.25 7.45
CA SER A 88 -12.74 -5.32 6.50
C SER A 88 -11.34 -4.91 6.92
N GLY A 89 -10.45 -4.68 5.96
CA GLY A 89 -9.10 -4.19 6.26
C GLY A 89 -8.25 -3.95 5.02
N PRO A 90 -7.08 -3.33 5.19
CA PRO A 90 -6.12 -3.12 4.11
C PRO A 90 -5.26 -4.36 3.85
N GLY A 91 -4.53 -4.32 2.73
CA GLY A 91 -3.57 -5.36 2.34
C GLY A 91 -4.15 -6.45 1.45
N LYS A 92 -3.35 -7.49 1.22
CA LYS A 92 -3.68 -8.61 0.34
C LYS A 92 -4.46 -9.73 1.03
N PHE A 93 -4.30 -9.91 2.34
CA PHE A 93 -4.92 -10.97 3.12
C PHE A 93 -5.67 -10.42 4.32
N CYS A 94 -6.81 -11.04 4.64
CA CYS A 94 -7.60 -10.72 5.81
C CYS A 94 -6.83 -11.07 7.09
N ARG A 95 -6.63 -10.09 7.97
CA ARG A 95 -5.93 -10.29 9.25
C ARG A 95 -6.68 -11.17 10.26
N GLN A 96 -8.00 -11.32 10.10
CA GLN A 96 -8.84 -12.11 11.00
C GLN A 96 -8.82 -13.61 10.67
N CYS A 97 -8.84 -13.97 9.39
CA CYS A 97 -9.02 -15.36 8.95
C CYS A 97 -7.99 -15.85 7.93
N GLY A 98 -7.10 -14.98 7.45
CA GLY A 98 -6.05 -15.30 6.49
C GLY A 98 -6.51 -15.48 5.04
N ALA A 99 -7.80 -15.33 4.72
CA ALA A 99 -8.27 -15.40 3.34
C ALA A 99 -7.71 -14.25 2.50
N GLU A 100 -7.27 -14.54 1.28
CA GLU A 100 -6.86 -13.51 0.31
C GLU A 100 -8.06 -12.62 -0.04
N PHE A 101 -7.88 -11.30 -0.03
CA PHE A 101 -8.92 -10.39 -0.47
C PHE A 101 -9.14 -10.52 -1.98
N VAL A 102 -10.40 -10.42 -2.39
CA VAL A 102 -10.79 -10.36 -3.80
C VAL A 102 -11.14 -8.91 -4.16
N ALA A 103 -11.16 -8.58 -5.45
CA ALA A 103 -11.63 -7.29 -5.91
C ALA A 103 -13.07 -7.03 -5.43
N THR A 104 -13.39 -5.78 -5.09
CA THR A 104 -14.74 -5.41 -4.60
C THR A 104 -15.84 -5.79 -5.59
N SER A 105 -15.57 -5.71 -6.89
CA SER A 105 -16.48 -6.14 -7.97
C SER A 105 -16.74 -7.65 -8.00
N GLU A 106 -15.90 -8.46 -7.36
CA GLU A 106 -15.99 -9.93 -7.32
C GLU A 106 -16.39 -10.46 -5.94
N LEU A 107 -16.62 -9.58 -4.96
CA LEU A 107 -16.93 -9.95 -3.58
C LEU A 107 -18.13 -10.90 -3.48
N ASP A 108 -19.22 -10.57 -4.14
CA ASP A 108 -20.44 -11.38 -4.17
C ASP A 108 -20.22 -12.74 -4.86
N LEU A 109 -19.37 -12.78 -5.90
CA LEU A 109 -18.99 -14.04 -6.56
C LEU A 109 -18.20 -14.93 -5.60
N ALA A 110 -17.26 -14.35 -4.86
CA ALA A 110 -16.45 -15.07 -3.87
C ALA A 110 -17.31 -15.62 -2.71
N ILE A 111 -18.27 -14.82 -2.21
CA ILE A 111 -19.24 -15.26 -1.20
C ILE A 111 -20.09 -16.42 -1.73
N HIS A 112 -20.51 -16.36 -2.99
CA HIS A 112 -21.28 -17.43 -3.62
C HIS A 112 -20.45 -18.72 -3.75
N LEU A 113 -19.20 -18.64 -4.23
CA LEU A 113 -18.30 -19.79 -4.33
C LEU A 113 -17.99 -20.43 -2.97
N LYS A 114 -17.83 -19.62 -1.93
CA LYS A 114 -17.75 -20.11 -0.54
C LYS A 114 -18.98 -20.92 -0.15
N ARG A 115 -20.19 -20.45 -0.49
CA ARG A 115 -21.45 -21.15 -0.21
C ARG A 115 -21.60 -22.44 -1.02
N GLU A 116 -21.01 -22.51 -2.21
CA GLU A 116 -20.87 -23.75 -3.00
C GLU A 116 -19.85 -24.75 -2.40
N GLY A 117 -19.17 -24.38 -1.32
CA GLY A 117 -18.28 -25.27 -0.56
C GLY A 117 -16.79 -25.16 -0.92
N LEU A 118 -16.39 -24.17 -1.73
CA LEU A 118 -14.98 -23.97 -2.03
C LEU A 118 -14.20 -23.49 -0.82
N SER A 119 -12.95 -23.95 -0.70
CA SER A 119 -12.07 -23.54 0.39
C SER A 119 -11.52 -22.12 0.20
N LYS A 120 -11.05 -21.54 1.31
CA LYS A 120 -10.49 -20.18 1.37
C LYS A 120 -9.33 -19.91 0.37
N ASP A 121 -8.60 -20.96 -0.01
CA ASP A 121 -7.42 -20.86 -0.88
C ASP A 121 -7.77 -21.14 -2.36
N GLU A 122 -8.94 -21.72 -2.62
CA GLU A 122 -9.42 -22.06 -3.96
C GLU A 122 -10.29 -20.98 -4.57
N VAL A 123 -11.07 -20.26 -3.75
CA VAL A 123 -11.97 -19.20 -4.25
C VAL A 123 -11.23 -18.14 -5.07
N PRO A 124 -10.11 -17.54 -4.59
CA PRO A 124 -9.37 -16.55 -5.38
C PRO A 124 -8.80 -17.15 -6.67
N LYS A 125 -8.27 -18.38 -6.61
CA LYS A 125 -7.70 -19.08 -7.77
C LYS A 125 -8.75 -19.33 -8.84
N LYS A 126 -9.95 -19.77 -8.44
CA LYS A 126 -11.06 -20.01 -9.36
C LYS A 126 -11.52 -18.71 -10.01
N LEU A 127 -11.66 -17.62 -9.25
CA LEU A 127 -12.04 -16.32 -9.80
C LEU A 127 -11.02 -15.76 -10.78
N MET A 128 -9.72 -15.96 -10.52
CA MET A 128 -8.65 -15.58 -11.46
C MET A 128 -8.67 -16.42 -12.74
N GLY A 129 -9.03 -17.71 -12.63
CA GLY A 129 -9.12 -18.62 -13.79
C GLY A 129 -10.37 -18.47 -14.63
N MET A 130 -11.41 -17.79 -14.15
CA MET A 130 -12.67 -17.59 -14.86
C MET A 130 -12.59 -16.47 -15.90
N SER A 131 -13.13 -16.76 -17.09
CA SER A 131 -13.42 -15.77 -18.12
C SER A 131 -14.56 -14.81 -17.72
N ALA A 132 -14.67 -13.69 -18.43
CA ALA A 132 -15.75 -12.72 -18.19
C ALA A 132 -17.15 -13.35 -18.37
N ALA A 133 -17.34 -14.18 -19.40
CA ALA A 133 -18.60 -14.87 -19.65
C ALA A 133 -18.99 -15.83 -18.51
N GLU A 134 -18.02 -16.53 -17.92
CA GLU A 134 -18.27 -17.41 -16.76
C GLU A 134 -18.65 -16.60 -15.51
N LYS A 135 -18.00 -15.46 -15.28
CA LYS A 135 -18.35 -14.54 -14.19
C LYS A 135 -19.76 -13.97 -14.39
N ASP A 136 -20.14 -13.61 -15.61
CA ASP A 136 -21.48 -13.13 -15.93
C ASP A 136 -22.56 -14.19 -15.71
N ALA A 137 -22.29 -15.44 -16.09
CA ALA A 137 -23.17 -16.57 -15.80
C ALA A 137 -23.35 -16.78 -14.28
N LEU A 138 -22.24 -16.67 -13.51
CA LEU A 138 -22.26 -16.77 -12.06
C LEU A 138 -23.11 -15.65 -11.42
N TRP A 139 -22.95 -14.43 -11.92
CA TRP A 139 -23.80 -13.29 -11.55
C TRP A 139 -25.28 -13.53 -11.84
N GLY A 140 -25.61 -14.14 -12.97
CA GLY A 140 -26.97 -14.56 -13.30
C GLY A 140 -27.58 -15.49 -12.24
N ARG A 141 -26.80 -16.46 -11.74
CA ARG A 141 -27.23 -17.36 -10.66
C ARG A 141 -27.44 -16.63 -9.34
N ILE A 142 -26.54 -15.72 -8.97
CA ILE A 142 -26.66 -14.92 -7.74
C ILE A 142 -27.92 -14.07 -7.77
N ARG A 143 -28.18 -13.37 -8.88
CA ARG A 143 -29.37 -12.52 -9.04
C ARG A 143 -30.66 -13.34 -8.91
N LYS A 144 -30.70 -14.54 -9.51
CA LYS A 144 -31.84 -15.47 -9.37
C LYS A 144 -32.04 -15.97 -7.94
N SER A 145 -30.97 -16.16 -7.16
CA SER A 145 -31.07 -16.61 -5.76
C SER A 145 -31.55 -15.52 -4.77
N ARG A 146 -31.55 -14.25 -5.20
CA ARG A 146 -31.93 -13.08 -4.38
C ARG A 146 -33.34 -12.56 -4.68
N GLY A 147 -33.95 -12.98 -5.78
CA GLY A 147 -35.35 -12.69 -6.12
C GLY A 147 -36.26 -13.81 -5.65
#